data_AF-A0A0R2HDS2-F1
#
_entry.id   AF-A0A0R2HDS2-F1
#
_cell.length_a   1.000
_cell.length_b   1.000
_cell.length_c   1.000
_cell.angle_alpha   90.00
_cell.angle_beta   90.00
_cell.angle_gamma   90.00
#
_symmetry.space_group_name_H-M   'P 1'
#
loop_
_entity.id
_entity.type
_entity.pdbx_description
1 polymer ?
#
loop_
_entity_poly.entity_id
_entity_poly.type
_entity_poly.pdbx_seq_one_letter_code
_entity_poly.pdbx_strand_id
1 'polypeptide(L)'
;MWIHQLKQKSILMMNIPIAHYGSMDLDSLEMLQDIVGTLQVKVPNDSLAKVSGMKKSDVVTITKDNVEEFVRTRDTDKDYYAQNRPARQQVYNEAFYAKIKSMLEDDFEETVTKLYGFVSRIVTNVSYQDIVAFGNMMLEYKYSSDQNYVLPGKNGKDSDYDAYYLD
;
A
#
# COMPACT_ATOMS: atom_id res chain seq x y z
N MET A 1 11.62 -8.19 -19.08
CA MET A 1 10.40 -8.57 -18.34
C MET A 1 9.70 -7.35 -17.71
N TRP A 2 10.40 -6.48 -16.97
CA TRP A 2 9.82 -5.31 -16.28
C TRP A 2 9.21 -4.22 -17.18
N ILE A 3 9.87 -3.84 -18.28
CA ILE A 3 9.35 -2.83 -19.25
C ILE A 3 8.02 -3.28 -19.88
N HIS A 4 7.83 -4.59 -20.08
CA HIS A 4 6.61 -5.13 -20.67
C HIS A 4 5.42 -5.05 -19.69
N GLN A 5 5.65 -5.28 -18.40
CA GLN A 5 4.61 -5.16 -17.37
C GLN A 5 4.15 -3.70 -17.18
N LEU A 6 5.07 -2.73 -17.22
CA LEU A 6 4.74 -1.31 -17.11
C LEU A 6 3.92 -0.81 -18.31
N LYS A 7 4.30 -1.22 -19.54
CA LYS A 7 3.54 -0.90 -20.74
C LYS A 7 2.12 -1.47 -20.71
N GLN A 8 1.95 -2.73 -20.30
CA GLN A 8 0.63 -3.35 -20.19
C GLN A 8 -0.25 -2.67 -19.13
N LYS A 9 0.33 -2.27 -17.98
CA LYS A 9 -0.39 -1.52 -16.94
C LYS A 9 -0.79 -0.11 -17.40
N SER A 10 0.06 0.59 -18.14
CA SER A 10 -0.29 1.92 -18.68
C SER A 10 -1.45 1.85 -19.67
N ILE A 11 -1.49 0.83 -20.54
CA ILE A 11 -2.62 0.59 -21.46
C ILE A 11 -3.91 0.35 -20.69
N LEU A 12 -3.83 -0.44 -19.61
CA LEU A 12 -4.96 -0.72 -18.71
C LEU A 12 -5.42 0.52 -17.91
N MET A 13 -4.54 1.51 -17.75
CA MET A 13 -4.81 2.80 -17.09
C MET A 13 -5.07 3.92 -18.10
N MET A 14 -5.69 3.64 -19.25
CA MET A 14 -6.05 4.64 -20.25
C MET A 14 -4.86 5.46 -20.78
N ASN A 15 -3.69 4.84 -20.95
CA ASN A 15 -2.44 5.46 -21.39
C ASN A 15 -1.87 6.54 -20.45
N ILE A 16 -2.21 6.51 -19.15
CA ILE A 16 -1.52 7.35 -18.17
C ILE A 16 -0.05 6.89 -18.10
N PRO A 17 0.93 7.79 -18.35
CA PRO A 17 2.34 7.42 -18.30
C PRO A 17 2.78 7.17 -16.86
N ILE A 18 3.42 6.02 -16.62
CA ILE A 18 4.02 5.67 -15.33
C ILE A 18 5.44 6.24 -15.29
N ALA A 19 5.63 7.38 -14.62
CA ALA A 19 6.92 8.06 -14.52
C ALA A 19 7.91 7.32 -13.60
N HIS A 20 7.42 6.79 -12.47
CA HIS A 20 8.23 6.08 -11.49
C HIS A 20 7.59 4.75 -11.08
N TYR A 21 8.43 3.78 -10.73
CA TYR A 21 8.00 2.48 -10.23
C TYR A 21 8.93 1.98 -9.12
N GLY A 22 8.39 1.17 -8.22
CA GLY A 22 9.14 0.39 -7.24
C GLY A 22 8.63 -1.03 -7.20
N SER A 23 9.52 -2.00 -7.08
CA SER A 23 9.22 -3.41 -6.89
C SER A 23 10.05 -3.95 -5.73
N MET A 24 9.37 -4.56 -4.77
CA MET A 24 9.95 -5.09 -3.53
C MET A 24 9.39 -6.49 -3.25
N ASP A 25 10.16 -7.30 -2.53
CA ASP A 25 9.71 -8.60 -2.02
C ASP A 25 8.92 -8.43 -0.71
N LEU A 26 8.48 -9.55 -0.12
CA LEU A 26 7.71 -9.53 1.13
C LEU A 26 8.58 -9.14 2.33
N ASP A 27 9.84 -9.58 2.37
CA ASP A 27 10.78 -9.23 3.43
C ASP A 27 11.01 -7.71 3.52
N SER A 28 10.89 -7.01 2.39
CA SER A 28 10.94 -5.55 2.33
C SER A 28 9.77 -4.84 3.02
N LEU A 29 8.64 -5.52 3.27
CA LEU A 29 7.49 -4.92 3.96
C LEU A 29 7.81 -4.61 5.43
N GLU A 30 8.54 -5.51 6.11
CA GLU A 30 9.01 -5.28 7.48
C GLU A 30 9.98 -4.10 7.54
N MET A 31 10.91 -4.02 6.58
CA MET A 31 11.84 -2.90 6.46
C MET A 31 11.12 -1.57 6.21
N LEU A 32 10.08 -1.57 5.38
CA LEU A 32 9.26 -0.39 5.11
C LEU A 32 8.51 0.06 6.37
N GLN A 33 7.95 -0.88 7.13
CA GLN A 33 7.27 -0.60 8.39
C GLN A 33 8.23 -0.06 9.46
N ASP A 34 9.46 -0.56 9.51
CA ASP A 34 10.48 -0.12 10.48
C ASP A 34 10.85 1.36 10.33
N ILE A 35 10.79 1.92 9.09
CA ILE A 35 11.01 3.36 8.84
C ILE A 35 10.07 4.22 9.68
N VAL A 36 8.80 3.83 9.76
CA VAL A 36 7.73 4.58 10.43
C VAL A 36 7.51 4.14 11.89
N GLY A 37 8.18 3.07 12.32
CA GLY A 37 8.06 2.50 13.65
C GLY A 37 6.69 1.84 13.85
N THR A 38 5.90 2.34 14.81
CA THR A 38 4.56 1.81 15.12
C THR A 38 3.48 2.67 14.46
N LEU A 39 2.47 2.04 13.85
CA LEU A 39 1.28 2.71 13.33
C LEU A 39 0.03 2.29 14.09
N GLN A 40 -0.91 3.21 14.29
CA GLN A 40 -2.26 2.85 14.73
C GLN A 40 -3.18 2.84 13.52
N VAL A 41 -3.87 1.72 13.31
CA VAL A 41 -4.78 1.54 12.18
C VAL A 41 -6.14 1.07 12.68
N LYS A 42 -7.21 1.68 12.17
CA LYS A 42 -8.57 1.22 12.42
C LYS A 42 -8.93 0.10 11.45
N VAL A 43 -9.29 -1.07 11.98
CA VAL A 43 -9.63 -2.24 11.16
C VAL A 43 -10.94 -1.98 10.38
N PRO A 44 -10.95 -2.09 9.04
CA PRO A 44 -12.10 -1.69 8.22
C PRO A 44 -13.19 -2.78 8.12
N ASN A 45 -12.85 -4.05 8.38
CA ASN A 45 -13.72 -5.22 8.21
C ASN A 45 -13.31 -6.39 9.12
N ASP A 46 -14.19 -7.38 9.25
CA ASP A 46 -13.99 -8.53 10.14
C ASP A 46 -13.19 -9.68 9.51
N SER A 47 -12.54 -9.50 8.36
CA SER A 47 -11.88 -10.62 7.68
C SER A 47 -10.63 -11.13 8.39
N LEU A 48 -10.14 -10.41 9.40
CA LEU A 48 -9.03 -10.86 10.25
C LEU A 48 -9.53 -11.47 11.57
N ALA A 49 -10.83 -11.40 11.87
CA ALA A 49 -11.37 -11.78 13.18
C ALA A 49 -11.15 -13.26 13.51
N LYS A 50 -11.16 -14.14 12.50
CA LYS A 50 -10.88 -15.58 12.68
C LYS A 50 -9.38 -15.91 12.77
N VAL A 51 -8.54 -15.12 12.10
CA VAL A 51 -7.11 -15.43 11.93
C VAL A 51 -6.31 -14.85 13.09
N SER A 52 -6.51 -13.56 13.37
CA SER A 52 -5.72 -12.79 14.34
C SER A 52 -6.55 -12.21 15.48
N GLY A 53 -7.87 -12.41 15.46
CA GLY A 53 -8.79 -11.83 16.44
C GLY A 53 -9.10 -10.35 16.22
N MET A 54 -8.48 -9.70 15.22
CA MET A 54 -8.73 -8.29 14.88
C MET A 54 -10.11 -8.12 14.24
N LYS A 55 -10.98 -7.35 14.89
CA LYS A 55 -12.37 -7.12 14.47
C LYS A 55 -12.54 -5.73 13.90
N LYS A 56 -13.60 -5.55 13.11
CA LYS A 56 -13.96 -4.25 12.54
C LYS A 56 -14.07 -3.19 13.64
N SER A 57 -13.51 -2.02 13.37
CA SER A 57 -13.42 -0.86 14.25
C SER A 57 -12.40 -0.95 15.39
N ASP A 58 -11.74 -2.10 15.59
CA ASP A 58 -10.60 -2.17 16.50
C ASP A 58 -9.51 -1.20 16.03
N VAL A 59 -8.84 -0.57 16.99
CA VAL A 59 -7.61 0.19 16.72
C VAL A 59 -6.44 -0.71 17.09
N VAL A 60 -5.69 -1.13 16.07
CA VAL A 60 -4.57 -2.06 16.21
C VAL A 60 -3.25 -1.35 16.01
N THR A 61 -2.24 -1.76 16.78
CA THR A 61 -0.86 -1.31 16.59
C THR A 61 -0.19 -2.20 15.55
N ILE A 62 0.16 -1.61 14.42
CA ILE A 62 0.94 -2.24 13.36
C ILE A 62 2.43 -2.00 13.62
N THR A 63 3.19 -3.07 13.53
CA THR A 63 4.64 -3.15 13.72
C THR A 63 5.22 -4.04 12.63
N LYS A 64 6.55 -4.12 12.53
CA LYS A 64 7.19 -5.04 11.57
C LYS A 64 6.74 -6.50 11.76
N ASP A 65 6.41 -6.92 12.98
CA ASP A 65 6.07 -8.31 13.29
C ASP A 65 4.67 -8.73 12.81
N ASN A 66 3.76 -7.77 12.54
CA ASN A 66 2.37 -8.07 12.17
C ASN A 66 1.87 -7.34 10.91
N VAL A 67 2.72 -6.53 10.26
CA VAL A 67 2.34 -5.78 9.06
C VAL A 67 1.92 -6.71 7.91
N GLU A 68 2.64 -7.81 7.71
CA GLU A 68 2.33 -8.78 6.66
C GLU A 68 0.95 -9.42 6.90
N GLU A 69 0.69 -9.85 8.13
CA GLU A 69 -0.60 -10.43 8.53
C GLU A 69 -1.74 -9.44 8.23
N PHE A 70 -1.55 -8.16 8.55
CA PHE A 70 -2.57 -7.15 8.31
C PHE A 70 -2.85 -6.93 6.82
N VAL A 71 -1.82 -6.75 5.99
CA VAL A 71 -1.98 -6.34 4.59
C VAL A 71 -2.20 -7.50 3.61
N ARG A 72 -1.79 -8.72 3.96
CA ARG A 72 -1.76 -9.87 3.03
C ARG A 72 -2.83 -10.91 3.29
N THR A 73 -3.21 -11.14 4.56
CA THR A 73 -4.09 -12.24 4.94
C THR A 73 -5.37 -12.27 4.11
N ARG A 74 -5.76 -13.47 3.66
CA ARG A 74 -7.01 -13.70 2.94
C ARG A 74 -7.86 -14.65 3.75
N ASP A 75 -9.08 -14.24 4.06
CA ASP A 75 -10.12 -15.19 4.46
C ASP A 75 -10.59 -15.88 3.18
N THR A 76 -10.30 -17.19 3.06
CA THR A 76 -10.66 -18.02 1.90
C THR A 76 -11.97 -18.78 2.10
N ASP A 77 -12.60 -18.69 3.27
CA ASP A 77 -13.80 -19.46 3.60
C ASP A 77 -15.09 -18.86 2.99
N LYS A 78 -15.01 -17.69 2.34
CA LYS A 78 -16.17 -16.97 1.79
C LYS A 78 -15.86 -16.34 0.42
N ASP A 79 -16.73 -16.58 -0.55
CA ASP A 79 -16.71 -15.97 -1.89
C ASP A 79 -16.65 -14.42 -1.78
N TYR A 80 -15.90 -13.78 -2.68
CA TYR A 80 -15.72 -12.32 -2.79
C TYR A 80 -15.00 -11.61 -1.63
N TYR A 81 -14.49 -12.32 -0.61
CA TYR A 81 -13.71 -11.71 0.48
C TYR A 81 -12.34 -11.17 0.04
N ALA A 82 -11.91 -11.43 -1.21
CA ALA A 82 -10.74 -10.81 -1.80
C ALA A 82 -10.82 -9.26 -1.79
N GLN A 83 -12.03 -8.69 -1.83
CA GLN A 83 -12.27 -7.24 -1.79
C GLN A 83 -11.99 -6.62 -0.40
N ASN A 84 -11.94 -7.42 0.67
CA ASN A 84 -11.63 -6.94 2.00
C ASN A 84 -10.14 -6.59 2.18
N ARG A 85 -9.25 -7.22 1.39
CA ARG A 85 -7.81 -6.98 1.43
C ARG A 85 -7.43 -5.57 0.93
N PRO A 86 -7.92 -5.10 -0.24
CA PRO A 86 -7.76 -3.70 -0.65
C PRO A 86 -8.16 -2.69 0.42
N ALA A 87 -9.27 -2.91 1.13
CA ALA A 87 -9.71 -1.99 2.20
C ALA A 87 -8.71 -1.91 3.36
N ARG A 88 -8.05 -3.02 3.73
CA ARG A 88 -6.99 -3.00 4.75
C ARG A 88 -5.72 -2.33 4.26
N GLN A 89 -5.30 -2.63 3.03
CA GLN A 89 -4.15 -1.96 2.41
C GLN A 89 -4.38 -0.45 2.31
N GLN A 90 -5.61 -0.04 2.05
CA GLN A 90 -6.02 1.36 1.98
C GLN A 90 -5.84 2.08 3.32
N VAL A 91 -6.41 1.56 4.42
CA VAL A 91 -6.27 2.20 5.73
C VAL A 91 -4.82 2.16 6.25
N TYR A 92 -4.06 1.12 5.88
CA TYR A 92 -2.62 1.04 6.16
C TYR A 92 -1.85 2.15 5.43
N ASN A 93 -2.08 2.31 4.12
CA ASN A 93 -1.40 3.33 3.31
C ASN A 93 -1.72 4.75 3.81
N GLU A 94 -2.97 5.00 4.23
CA GLU A 94 -3.35 6.30 4.80
C GLU A 94 -2.62 6.60 6.13
N ALA A 95 -2.55 5.62 7.03
CA ALA A 95 -1.79 5.75 8.28
C ALA A 95 -0.27 5.91 8.02
N PHE A 96 0.27 5.13 7.08
CA PHE A 96 1.68 5.21 6.68
C PHE A 96 2.02 6.59 6.09
N TYR A 97 1.18 7.08 5.17
CA TYR A 97 1.34 8.42 4.58
C TYR A 97 1.33 9.50 5.66
N ALA A 98 0.34 9.47 6.56
CA ALA A 98 0.23 10.45 7.64
C ALA A 98 1.46 10.43 8.56
N LYS A 99 2.00 9.24 8.84
CA LYS A 99 3.19 9.09 9.67
C LYS A 99 4.44 9.63 8.98
N ILE A 100 4.66 9.30 7.71
CA ILE A 100 5.78 9.87 6.93
C ILE A 100 5.66 11.39 6.84
N LYS A 101 4.45 11.92 6.60
CA LYS A 101 4.24 13.38 6.59
C LYS A 101 4.65 14.02 7.91
N SER A 102 4.20 13.46 9.04
CA SER A 102 4.60 13.95 10.36
C SER A 102 6.11 13.85 10.60
N MET A 103 6.78 12.81 10.08
CA MET A 103 8.23 12.69 10.18
C MET A 103 8.95 13.73 9.30
N LEU A 104 8.44 14.02 8.10
CA LEU A 104 8.97 15.07 7.23
C LEU A 104 8.79 16.48 7.84
N GLU A 105 7.69 16.72 8.55
CA GLU A 105 7.44 17.97 9.28
C GLU A 105 8.38 18.14 10.49
N ASP A 106 8.76 17.05 11.14
CA ASP A 106 9.66 17.02 12.31
C ASP A 106 11.14 17.11 11.90
N ASP A 107 11.59 16.25 11.00
CA ASP A 107 12.95 16.23 10.45
C ASP A 107 12.92 15.75 9.00
N PHE A 108 12.90 16.71 8.08
CA PHE A 108 12.82 16.46 6.64
C PHE A 108 14.03 15.65 6.12
N GLU A 109 15.25 16.07 6.45
CA GLU A 109 16.48 15.48 5.90
C GLU A 109 16.71 14.06 6.44
N GLU A 110 16.49 13.84 7.74
CA GLU A 110 16.60 12.50 8.34
C GLU A 110 15.54 11.56 7.76
N THR A 111 14.32 12.04 7.55
CA THR A 111 13.24 11.24 6.96
C THR A 111 13.53 10.87 5.51
N VAL A 112 14.00 11.83 4.69
CA VAL A 112 14.44 11.56 3.32
C VAL A 112 15.60 10.57 3.29
N THR A 113 16.55 10.68 4.22
CA THR A 113 17.69 9.76 4.32
C THR A 113 17.23 8.33 4.63
N LYS A 114 16.31 8.15 5.57
CA LYS A 114 15.71 6.83 5.88
C LYS A 114 14.97 6.23 4.69
N LEU A 115 14.15 7.04 4.02
CA LEU A 115 13.41 6.62 2.83
C LEU A 115 14.36 6.22 1.69
N TYR A 116 15.42 6.97 1.45
CA TYR A 116 16.43 6.62 0.46
C TYR A 116 17.18 5.33 0.81
N GLY A 117 17.49 5.14 2.11
CA GLY A 117 18.07 3.91 2.61
C GLY A 117 17.23 2.67 2.30
N PHE A 118 15.91 2.80 2.32
CA PHE A 118 14.98 1.75 1.88
C PHE A 118 14.89 1.63 0.35
N VAL A 119 14.68 2.75 -0.35
CA VAL A 119 14.51 2.77 -1.82
C VAL A 119 15.73 2.19 -2.53
N SER A 120 16.94 2.39 -1.99
CA SER A 120 18.18 1.82 -2.54
C SER A 120 18.26 0.28 -2.47
N ARG A 121 17.38 -0.38 -1.71
CA ARG A 121 17.31 -1.84 -1.54
C ARG A 121 16.26 -2.52 -2.41
N ILE A 122 15.44 -1.75 -3.10
CA ILE A 122 14.36 -2.27 -3.96
C ILE A 122 14.66 -2.01 -5.44
N VAL A 123 13.95 -2.69 -6.34
CA VAL A 123 14.09 -2.45 -7.78
C VAL A 123 13.25 -1.24 -8.15
N THR A 124 13.90 -0.12 -8.50
CA THR A 124 13.20 1.15 -8.77
C THR A 124 13.96 2.04 -9.77
N ASN A 125 13.25 3.01 -10.34
CA ASN A 125 13.85 4.17 -11.03
C ASN A 125 13.69 5.48 -10.23
N VAL A 126 13.30 5.41 -8.96
CA VAL A 126 13.22 6.57 -8.05
C VAL A 126 14.62 6.92 -7.56
N SER A 127 15.04 8.14 -7.80
CA SER A 127 16.29 8.72 -7.33
C SER A 127 16.14 9.41 -5.97
N TYR A 128 17.25 9.76 -5.33
CA TYR A 128 17.23 10.61 -4.12
C TYR A 128 16.49 11.93 -4.36
N GLN A 129 16.71 12.57 -5.51
CA GLN A 129 16.07 13.84 -5.85
C GLN A 129 14.56 13.69 -6.03
N ASP A 130 14.10 12.54 -6.53
CA ASP A 130 12.66 12.24 -6.60
C ASP A 130 12.06 12.11 -5.19
N ILE A 131 12.76 11.48 -4.25
CA ILE A 131 12.30 11.38 -2.84
C ILE A 131 12.21 12.76 -2.20
N VAL A 132 13.19 13.64 -2.42
CA VAL A 132 13.15 15.04 -1.96
C VAL A 132 11.93 15.77 -2.55
N ALA A 133 11.69 15.62 -3.85
CA ALA A 133 10.55 16.24 -4.52
C ALA A 133 9.21 15.72 -3.96
N PHE A 134 9.07 14.40 -3.81
CA PHE A 134 7.87 13.79 -3.22
C PHE A 134 7.67 14.20 -1.77
N GLY A 135 8.73 14.31 -0.98
CA GLY A 135 8.66 14.80 0.40
C GLY A 135 8.09 16.20 0.49
N ASN A 136 8.55 17.12 -0.35
CA ASN A 136 7.99 18.48 -0.43
C ASN A 136 6.52 18.46 -0.84
N MET A 137 6.15 17.66 -1.85
CA MET A 137 4.74 17.49 -2.24
C MET A 137 3.89 16.96 -1.08
N MET A 138 4.38 16.00 -0.30
CA MET A 138 3.63 15.45 0.84
C MET A 138 3.34 16.50 1.92
N LEU A 139 4.22 17.49 2.11
CA LEU A 139 3.99 18.58 3.04
C LEU A 139 2.84 19.49 2.55
N GLU A 140 2.75 19.74 1.26
CA GLU A 140 1.73 20.59 0.64
C GLU A 140 0.35 19.91 0.52
N TYR A 141 0.33 18.61 0.26
CA TYR A 141 -0.90 17.86 0.01
C TYR A 141 -1.40 17.10 1.23
N LYS A 142 -2.72 16.91 1.30
CA LYS A 142 -3.34 15.97 2.23
C LYS A 142 -3.86 14.78 1.45
N TYR A 143 -3.23 13.63 1.61
CA TYR A 143 -3.79 12.37 1.12
C TYR A 143 -4.95 11.95 2.01
N SER A 144 -6.05 11.51 1.39
CA SER A 144 -7.02 10.66 2.04
C SER A 144 -7.44 9.57 1.07
N SER A 145 -7.80 8.44 1.65
CA SER A 145 -8.01 7.23 0.88
C SER A 145 -9.37 7.19 0.16
N ASP A 146 -10.25 8.14 0.46
CA ASP A 146 -11.49 8.42 -0.28
C ASP A 146 -11.24 8.82 -1.75
N GLN A 147 -10.01 9.25 -2.08
CA GLN A 147 -9.59 9.56 -3.45
C GLN A 147 -9.15 8.33 -4.27
N ASN A 148 -9.18 7.13 -3.69
CA ASN A 148 -8.80 5.92 -4.41
C ASN A 148 -9.82 5.58 -5.51
N TYR A 149 -9.34 5.46 -6.75
CA TYR A 149 -10.15 5.04 -7.88
C TYR A 149 -9.96 3.55 -8.16
N VAL A 150 -11.06 2.79 -8.16
CA VAL A 150 -11.09 1.41 -8.64
C VAL A 150 -11.55 1.45 -10.09
N LEU A 151 -10.79 0.83 -10.99
CA LEU A 151 -11.18 0.75 -12.40
C LEU A 151 -12.57 0.09 -12.53
N PRO A 152 -13.48 0.69 -13.31
CA PRO A 152 -14.83 0.17 -13.48
C PRO A 152 -14.77 -1.24 -14.10
N GLY A 153 -15.66 -2.09 -13.65
CA GLY A 153 -15.70 -3.48 -14.04
C GLY A 153 -16.74 -4.26 -13.25
N LYS A 154 -16.85 -5.54 -13.56
CA LYS A 154 -17.84 -6.44 -12.97
C LYS A 154 -17.19 -7.67 -12.38
N ASN A 155 -17.65 -8.03 -11.19
CA ASN A 155 -17.34 -9.32 -10.61
C ASN A 155 -17.97 -10.42 -11.47
N GLY A 156 -17.20 -11.46 -11.74
CA GLY A 156 -17.69 -12.70 -12.31
C GLY A 156 -17.08 -13.90 -11.59
N LYS A 157 -17.37 -15.08 -12.11
CA LYS A 157 -16.82 -16.34 -11.59
C LYS A 157 -16.31 -17.14 -12.78
N ASP A 158 -15.05 -17.53 -12.73
CA ASP A 158 -14.44 -18.41 -13.71
C ASP A 158 -14.08 -19.73 -13.02
N SER A 159 -14.88 -20.76 -13.27
CA SER A 159 -14.79 -22.05 -12.58
C SER A 159 -14.81 -21.89 -11.05
N ASP A 160 -13.69 -22.19 -10.38
CA ASP A 160 -13.54 -22.12 -8.92
C ASP A 160 -12.98 -20.76 -8.45
N TYR A 161 -12.77 -19.81 -9.36
CA TYR A 161 -12.11 -18.53 -9.05
C TYR A 161 -13.07 -17.34 -9.22
N ASP A 162 -13.01 -16.41 -8.27
CA ASP A 162 -13.60 -15.08 -8.42
C ASP A 162 -12.80 -14.30 -9.48
N ALA A 163 -13.48 -13.77 -10.50
CA ALA A 163 -12.89 -12.98 -11.58
C ALA A 163 -13.37 -11.52 -11.51
N TYR A 164 -12.56 -10.60 -12.04
CA TYR A 164 -12.94 -9.19 -12.23
C TYR A 164 -12.70 -8.80 -13.67
N TYR A 165 -13.77 -8.49 -14.40
CA TYR A 165 -13.72 -8.10 -15.80
C TYR A 165 -13.80 -6.58 -15.89
N LEU A 166 -12.78 -5.96 -16.49
CA LEU A 166 -12.79 -4.52 -16.77
C LEU A 166 -13.82 -4.21 -17.86
N ASP A 167 -14.50 -3.08 -17.71
CA ASP A 167 -15.44 -2.55 -18.72
C ASP A 167 -14.72 -2.04 -19.98
#